data_AF-A0A439LIU9-F1
#
_entry.id   AF-A0A439LIU9-F1
#
_cell.length_a   1.000
_cell.length_b   1.000
_cell.length_c   1.000
_cell.angle_alpha   90.00
_cell.angle_beta   90.00
_cell.angle_gamma   90.00
#
_symmetry.space_group_name_H-M   'P 1'
#
loop_
_entity.id
_entity.type
_entity.pdbx_description
1 polymer ?
#
loop_
_entity_poly.entity_id
_entity_poly.type
_entity_poly.pdbx_seq_one_letter_code
_entity_poly.pdbx_strand_id
1 'polypeptide(L)'
;IEKLRAWKADVRIVGSAWHESNVAALAFHRETGAAYFHPFADADVVAGQGTVGLELLEELPEMTTVLVAMGGGGLITGVSTALKGLKPGVRVVGIEAEGSPVLLRSLEAGRNIA
;
A
#
# COMPACT_ATOMS: atom_id res chain seq x y z
N ILE A 1 13.78 9.84 8.85
CA ILE A 1 13.41 11.16 9.42
C ILE A 1 14.15 12.29 8.72
N GLU A 2 15.47 12.22 8.56
CA GLU A 2 16.28 13.27 7.92
C GLU A 2 15.79 13.65 6.51
N LYS A 3 15.46 12.68 5.66
CA LYS A 3 14.90 12.92 4.32
C LYS A 3 13.60 13.73 4.35
N LEU A 4 12.71 13.46 5.30
CA LEU A 4 11.46 14.21 5.46
C LEU A 4 11.73 15.66 5.92
N ARG A 5 12.70 15.85 6.82
CA ARG A 5 13.13 17.20 7.25
C ARG A 5 13.78 17.97 6.10
N ALA A 6 14.54 17.32 5.23
CA ALA A 6 15.11 17.94 4.03
C ALA A 6 14.02 18.42 3.06
N TRP A 7 12.88 17.74 3.02
CA TRP A 7 11.68 18.18 2.29
C TRP A 7 10.86 19.25 3.03
N LYS A 8 11.37 19.77 4.16
CA LYS A 8 10.71 20.78 5.01
C LYS A 8 9.38 20.31 5.61
N ALA A 9 9.19 19.00 5.75
CA ALA A 9 8.02 18.45 6.44
C ALA A 9 8.11 18.70 7.95
N ASP A 10 6.98 19.05 8.58
CA ASP A 10 6.82 18.98 10.05
C ASP A 10 6.71 17.50 10.45
N VAL A 11 7.81 16.95 10.98
CA VAL A 11 7.89 15.53 11.35
C VAL A 11 7.65 15.36 12.84
N ARG A 12 6.55 14.70 13.18
CA ARG A 12 6.21 14.32 14.56
C ARG A 12 6.34 12.80 14.71
N ILE A 13 7.10 12.37 15.71
CA ILE A 13 7.27 10.96 16.05
C ILE A 13 6.39 10.70 17.27
N VAL A 14 5.33 9.91 17.09
CA VAL A 14 4.39 9.58 18.16
C VAL A 14 4.22 8.07 18.21
N GLY A 15 4.45 7.51 19.39
CA GLY A 15 4.38 6.07 19.63
C GLY A 15 5.58 5.28 19.14
N SER A 16 5.52 3.97 19.36
CA SER A 16 6.56 3.00 19.01
C SER A 16 6.13 2.05 17.88
N ALA A 17 4.84 2.02 17.56
CA ALA A 17 4.24 1.21 16.52
C ALA A 17 3.39 2.06 15.57
N TRP A 18 3.21 1.57 14.34
CA TRP A 18 2.47 2.31 13.31
C TRP A 18 1.04 2.69 13.74
N HIS A 19 0.32 1.79 14.41
CA HIS A 19 -1.05 2.06 14.86
C HIS A 19 -1.12 3.24 15.83
N GLU A 20 -0.14 3.39 16.72
CA GLU A 20 -0.06 4.53 17.65
C GLU A 20 0.15 5.85 16.90
N SER A 21 1.07 5.86 15.91
CA SER A 21 1.27 7.03 15.05
C SER A 21 0.01 7.36 14.23
N ASN A 22 -0.72 6.34 13.78
CA ASN A 22 -1.96 6.51 13.03
C ASN A 22 -3.08 7.13 13.87
N VAL A 23 -3.25 6.68 15.13
CA VAL A 23 -4.19 7.29 16.08
C VAL A 23 -3.87 8.77 16.29
N ALA A 24 -2.59 9.12 16.45
CA ALA A 24 -2.15 10.51 16.59
C ALA A 24 -2.41 11.34 15.31
N ALA A 25 -2.16 10.77 14.12
CA ALA A 25 -2.45 11.43 12.84
C ALA A 25 -3.94 11.71 12.66
N LEU A 26 -4.81 10.76 13.02
CA LEU A 26 -6.26 10.92 12.99
C LEU A 26 -6.76 11.97 14.00
N ALA A 27 -6.16 12.03 15.19
CA ALA A 27 -6.47 13.08 16.17
C ALA A 27 -6.10 14.46 15.62
N PHE A 28 -4.89 14.61 15.08
CA PHE A 28 -4.44 15.86 14.45
C PHE A 28 -5.34 16.30 13.29
N HIS A 29 -5.75 15.37 12.43
CA HIS A 29 -6.72 15.62 11.37
C HIS A 29 -8.03 16.20 11.92
N ARG A 30 -8.60 15.59 12.97
CA ARG A 30 -9.85 16.06 13.60
C ARG A 30 -9.71 17.43 14.25
N GLU A 31 -8.58 17.70 14.89
CA GLU A 31 -8.33 18.95 15.63
C GLU A 31 -8.05 20.14 14.71
N THR A 32 -7.38 19.91 13.58
CA THR A 32 -6.86 21.00 12.73
C THR A 32 -7.55 21.12 11.38
N GLY A 33 -8.28 20.08 10.95
CA GLY A 33 -8.82 19.99 9.59
C GLY A 33 -7.76 19.68 8.52
N ALA A 34 -6.52 19.35 8.89
CA ALA A 34 -5.49 18.95 7.94
C ALA A 34 -5.91 17.70 7.15
N ALA A 35 -5.55 17.59 5.87
CA ALA A 35 -5.83 16.38 5.10
C ALA A 35 -5.12 15.15 5.70
N TYR A 36 -5.83 14.02 5.74
CA TYR A 36 -5.29 12.73 6.17
C TYR A 36 -5.24 11.79 4.97
N PHE A 37 -4.08 11.17 4.76
CA PHE A 37 -3.86 10.22 3.68
C PHE A 37 -3.43 8.90 4.30
N HIS A 38 -4.25 7.84 4.14
CA HIS A 38 -3.86 6.53 4.61
C HIS A 38 -2.72 6.00 3.72
N PRO A 39 -1.64 5.42 4.27
CA PRO A 39 -0.51 4.96 3.47
C PRO A 39 -0.80 3.82 2.47
N PHE A 40 -2.01 3.26 2.47
CA PHE A 40 -2.37 2.13 1.59
C PHE A 40 -3.87 1.87 1.47
N ALA A 41 -4.67 2.08 2.52
CA ALA A 41 -6.11 1.83 2.54
C ALA A 41 -6.91 3.07 2.13
N ASP A 42 -6.49 3.71 1.05
CA ASP A 42 -7.12 4.88 0.46
C ASP A 42 -7.22 4.66 -1.06
N ALA A 43 -8.38 4.99 -1.65
CA ALA A 43 -8.66 4.67 -3.04
C ALA A 43 -7.72 5.40 -4.01
N ASP A 44 -7.38 6.66 -3.73
CA ASP A 44 -6.50 7.46 -4.56
C ASP A 44 -5.05 6.98 -4.44
N VAL A 45 -4.64 6.59 -3.23
CA VAL A 45 -3.33 5.96 -3.01
C VAL A 45 -3.22 4.66 -3.80
N VAL A 46 -4.23 3.79 -3.75
CA VAL A 46 -4.27 2.52 -4.50
C VAL A 46 -4.26 2.77 -6.01
N ALA A 47 -5.06 3.72 -6.51
CA ALA A 47 -5.10 4.08 -7.91
C ALA A 47 -3.73 4.58 -8.40
N GLY A 48 -3.07 5.42 -7.60
CA GLY A 48 -1.70 5.86 -7.87
C GLY A 48 -0.71 4.71 -7.96
N GLN A 49 -0.82 3.69 -7.10
CA GLN A 49 0.05 2.51 -7.20
C GLN A 49 -0.22 1.68 -8.47
N GLY A 50 -1.43 1.76 -9.02
CA GLY A 50 -1.82 1.07 -10.24
C GLY A 50 -1.09 1.55 -11.48
N THR A 51 -0.51 2.77 -11.48
CA THR A 51 0.26 3.27 -12.62
C THR A 51 1.47 2.40 -12.93
N VAL A 52 2.09 1.81 -11.91
CA VAL A 52 3.17 0.81 -12.10
C VAL A 52 2.67 -0.38 -12.94
N GLY A 53 1.43 -0.81 -12.74
CA GLY A 53 0.83 -1.88 -13.56
C GLY A 53 0.60 -1.46 -15.02
N LEU A 54 0.33 -0.17 -15.26
CA LEU A 54 0.18 0.37 -16.62
C LEU A 54 1.54 0.43 -17.32
N GLU A 55 2.57 0.94 -16.64
CA GLU A 55 3.94 0.99 -17.13
C GLU A 55 4.47 -0.41 -17.46
N LEU A 56 4.21 -1.40 -16.59
CA LEU A 56 4.58 -2.80 -16.85
C LEU A 56 3.93 -3.39 -18.12
N LEU A 57 2.69 -3.02 -18.44
CA LEU A 57 2.02 -3.49 -19.66
C LEU A 57 2.57 -2.82 -20.92
N GLU A 58 2.95 -1.55 -20.82
CA GLU A 58 3.57 -0.80 -21.90
C GLU A 58 4.96 -1.35 -22.22
N GLU A 59 5.79 -1.55 -21.19
CA GLU A 59 7.18 -1.99 -21.36
C GLU A 59 7.32 -3.49 -21.59
N LEU A 60 6.43 -4.32 -21.01
CA LEU A 60 6.51 -5.79 -21.03
C LEU A 60 5.16 -6.43 -21.43
N PRO A 61 4.68 -6.22 -22.66
CA PRO A 61 3.37 -6.68 -23.10
C PRO A 61 3.20 -8.21 -23.05
N GLU A 62 4.29 -8.98 -23.17
CA GLU A 62 4.29 -10.45 -23.14
C GLU A 62 4.42 -11.05 -21.73
N MET A 63 4.45 -10.22 -20.70
CA MET A 63 4.56 -10.66 -19.32
C MET A 63 3.39 -11.58 -18.93
N THR A 64 3.73 -12.68 -18.25
CA THR A 64 2.75 -13.68 -17.81
C THR A 64 2.59 -13.73 -16.29
N THR A 65 3.59 -13.26 -15.53
CA THR A 65 3.58 -13.29 -14.06
C THR A 65 4.26 -12.04 -13.48
N VAL A 66 3.69 -11.49 -12.41
CA VAL A 66 4.24 -10.38 -11.62
C VAL A 66 4.34 -10.78 -10.16
N LEU A 67 5.49 -10.55 -9.57
CA LEU A 67 5.72 -10.68 -8.13
C LEU A 67 5.64 -9.28 -7.51
N VAL A 68 4.78 -9.09 -6.51
CA VAL A 68 4.57 -7.79 -5.86
C VAL A 68 4.88 -7.90 -4.38
N ALA A 69 5.78 -7.05 -3.88
CA ALA A 69 6.06 -6.97 -2.46
C ALA A 69 4.84 -6.49 -1.67
N MET A 70 4.61 -7.10 -0.51
CA MET A 70 3.42 -6.88 0.31
C MET A 70 3.75 -6.28 1.67
N GLY A 71 3.02 -5.21 1.99
CA GLY A 71 2.85 -4.68 3.34
C GLY A 71 1.34 -4.51 3.60
N GLY A 72 0.86 -3.27 3.73
CA GLY A 72 -0.58 -3.00 3.88
C GLY A 72 -1.45 -3.25 2.63
N GLY A 73 -0.86 -3.70 1.51
CA GLY A 73 -1.59 -4.15 0.32
C GLY A 73 -1.84 -3.11 -0.77
N GLY A 74 -1.58 -1.82 -0.53
CA GLY A 74 -1.88 -0.76 -1.51
C GLY A 74 -1.23 -0.99 -2.89
N LEU A 75 0.03 -1.42 -2.92
CA LEU A 75 0.75 -1.69 -4.17
C LEU A 75 0.16 -2.86 -4.96
N ILE A 76 -0.04 -4.03 -4.33
CA ILE A 76 -0.60 -5.19 -5.05
C ILE A 76 -2.02 -4.92 -5.51
N THR A 77 -2.83 -4.20 -4.71
CA THR A 77 -4.19 -3.88 -5.10
C THR A 77 -4.17 -3.01 -6.34
N GLY A 78 -3.40 -1.90 -6.34
CA GLY A 78 -3.30 -1.02 -7.51
C GLY A 78 -2.79 -1.75 -8.76
N VAL A 79 -1.64 -2.43 -8.64
CA VAL A 79 -1.01 -3.16 -9.76
C VAL A 79 -1.94 -4.25 -10.28
N SER A 80 -2.55 -5.04 -9.39
CA SER A 80 -3.46 -6.11 -9.81
C SER A 80 -4.73 -5.56 -10.45
N THR A 81 -5.29 -4.44 -9.99
CA THR A 81 -6.44 -3.79 -10.62
C THR A 81 -6.12 -3.39 -12.06
N ALA A 82 -4.98 -2.73 -12.30
CA ALA A 82 -4.56 -2.35 -13.65
C ALA A 82 -4.32 -3.57 -14.55
N LEU A 83 -3.51 -4.54 -14.07
CA LEU A 83 -3.17 -5.74 -14.83
C LEU A 83 -4.38 -6.62 -15.12
N LYS A 84 -5.28 -6.82 -14.15
CA LYS A 84 -6.46 -7.66 -14.34
C LYS A 84 -7.53 -7.01 -15.20
N GLY A 85 -7.61 -5.67 -15.17
CA GLY A 85 -8.51 -4.91 -16.05
C GLY A 85 -8.08 -4.97 -17.52
N LEU A 86 -6.77 -4.94 -17.80
CA LEU A 86 -6.24 -4.79 -19.16
C LEU A 86 -5.68 -6.10 -19.76
N LYS A 87 -5.10 -6.99 -18.94
CA LYS A 87 -4.52 -8.26 -19.35
C LYS A 87 -4.82 -9.36 -18.29
N PRO A 88 -6.08 -9.83 -18.18
CA PRO A 88 -6.55 -10.71 -17.10
C PRO A 88 -5.77 -12.02 -16.94
N GLY A 89 -5.11 -12.48 -18.01
CA GLY A 89 -4.26 -13.68 -18.01
C GLY A 89 -2.96 -13.56 -17.20
N VAL A 90 -2.51 -12.34 -16.84
CA VAL A 90 -1.30 -12.16 -16.03
C VAL A 90 -1.52 -12.70 -14.62
N ARG A 91 -0.66 -13.61 -14.16
CA ARG A 91 -0.65 -14.08 -12.78
C ARG A 91 -0.02 -13.02 -11.87
N VAL A 92 -0.68 -12.64 -10.79
CA VAL A 92 -0.12 -11.71 -9.78
C VAL A 92 0.10 -12.49 -8.50
N VAL A 93 1.31 -12.43 -7.95
CA VAL A 93 1.71 -13.14 -6.73
C VAL A 93 2.22 -12.13 -5.71
N GLY A 94 1.55 -12.06 -4.56
CA GLY A 94 2.00 -11.25 -3.43
C GLY A 94 3.12 -11.95 -2.67
N ILE A 95 4.13 -11.19 -2.26
CA ILE A 95 5.30 -11.66 -1.52
C ILE A 95 5.35 -10.95 -0.16
N GLU A 96 5.13 -11.70 0.91
CA GLU A 96 5.20 -11.22 2.30
C GLU A 96 6.49 -11.69 2.99
N ALA A 97 6.94 -10.94 4.00
CA ALA A 97 7.99 -11.40 4.88
C ALA A 97 7.45 -12.50 5.81
N GLU A 98 8.24 -13.54 6.05
CA GLU A 98 7.86 -14.65 6.94
C GLU A 98 7.51 -14.17 8.36
N GLY A 99 8.19 -13.12 8.84
CA GLY A 99 7.92 -12.50 10.14
C GLY A 99 6.70 -11.57 10.20
N SER A 100 6.04 -11.29 9.06
CA SER A 100 4.84 -10.45 8.99
C SER A 100 3.88 -10.89 7.86
N PRO A 101 3.35 -12.12 7.90
CA PRO A 101 2.50 -12.66 6.83
C PRO A 101 1.03 -12.27 7.01
N VAL A 102 0.75 -10.96 7.11
CA VAL A 102 -0.54 -10.43 7.57
C VAL A 102 -1.68 -10.81 6.63
N LEU A 103 -1.49 -10.74 5.30
CA LEU A 103 -2.49 -11.14 4.32
C LEU A 103 -2.69 -12.65 4.33
N LEU A 104 -1.63 -13.45 4.30
CA LEU A 104 -1.74 -14.91 4.37
C LEU A 104 -2.57 -15.33 5.59
N ARG A 105 -2.27 -14.78 6.77
CA ARG A 105 -3.02 -15.08 7.99
C ARG A 105 -4.46 -14.58 7.95
N SER A 106 -4.71 -13.42 7.35
CA SER A 106 -6.08 -12.91 7.15
C SER A 106 -6.90 -13.80 6.21
N LEU A 107 -6.27 -14.33 5.16
CA LEU A 107 -6.89 -15.27 4.21
C LEU A 107 -7.20 -16.61 4.90
N GLU A 108 -6.25 -17.17 5.65
CA GLU A 108 -6.46 -18.39 6.47
C GLU A 108 -7.61 -18.22 7.47
N ALA A 109 -7.73 -17.03 8.07
CA ALA A 109 -8.79 -16.70 9.02
C ALA A 109 -10.14 -16.33 8.37
N GLY A 110 -10.18 -16.12 7.05
CA GLY A 110 -11.37 -15.67 6.32
C GLY A 110 -11.85 -14.26 6.68
N ARG A 111 -11.03 -13.47 7.38
CA ARG A 111 -11.32 -12.09 7.81
C ARG A 111 -10.03 -11.31 7.99
N ASN A 112 -10.12 -9.98 7.93
CA ASN A 112 -8.99 -9.15 8.30
C ASN A 112 -8.66 -9.35 9.79
N ILE A 113 -7.41 -9.69 10.09
CA ILE A 113 -6.89 -9.87 11.46
C ILE A 113 -5.79 -8.86 11.81
N ALA A 114 -5.50 -7.92 10.90
CA ALA A 114 -4.55 -6.83 11.09
C ALA A 114 -5.13 -5.72 11.98
#